data_AF-A0A2G9ZV57-F1
#
_entry.id   AF-A0A2G9ZV57-F1
#
_cell.length_a   1.000
_cell.length_b   1.000
_cell.length_c   1.000
_cell.angle_alpha   90.00
_cell.angle_beta   90.00
_cell.angle_gamma   90.00
#
_symmetry.space_group_name_H-M   'P 1'
#
loop_
_entity.id
_entity.type
_entity.pdbx_description
1 polymer ?
#
loop_
_entity_poly.entity_id
_entity_poly.type
_entity_poly.pdbx_seq_one_letter_code
_entity_poly.pdbx_strand_id
1 'polypeptide(L)' 'MNARPFCPVSKLEKILLATDGFEFNEGAVREAINFAGKCGSRLYAMMVVETNPEYESMAPQLVE' A
#
# COMPACT_ATOMS: atom_id res chain seq x y z
N MET A 1 -8.42 -27.65 13.51
CA MET A 1 -7.15 -26.88 13.38
C MET A 1 -7.26 -26.05 12.11
N ASN A 2 -7.34 -24.72 12.22
CA ASN A 2 -7.33 -23.85 11.02
C ASN A 2 -5.91 -23.88 10.45
N ALA A 3 -5.73 -24.57 9.33
CA ALA A 3 -4.49 -24.53 8.57
C ALA A 3 -4.26 -23.09 8.12
N ARG A 4 -3.11 -22.51 8.45
CA ARG A 4 -2.72 -21.22 7.85
C ARG A 4 -2.63 -21.43 6.33
N PRO A 5 -3.17 -20.52 5.51
CA PRO A 5 -3.04 -20.62 4.06
C PRO A 5 -1.56 -20.79 3.69
N PHE A 6 -1.28 -21.63 2.70
CA PHE A 6 0.07 -21.76 2.16
C PHE A 6 0.51 -20.40 1.59
N CYS A 7 1.59 -19.84 2.14
CA CYS A 7 2.21 -18.64 1.61
C CYS A 7 3.18 -19.04 0.48
N PRO A 8 2.98 -18.58 -0.76
CA PRO A 8 3.80 -18.97 -1.90
C PRO A 8 5.19 -18.30 -1.92
N VAL A 9 5.45 -17.34 -1.03
CA VAL A 9 6.70 -16.58 -0.95
C VAL A 9 7.28 -16.69 0.46
N SER A 10 8.43 -17.32 0.63
CA SER A 10 9.07 -17.43 1.94
C SER A 10 9.49 -16.06 2.49
N LYS A 11 9.27 -15.80 3.79
CA LYS A 11 9.69 -14.58 4.50
C LYS A 11 9.09 -13.26 3.98
N LEU A 12 7.91 -13.31 3.36
CA LEU A 12 7.17 -12.09 3.01
C LEU A 12 6.51 -11.51 4.27
N GLU A 13 7.26 -10.81 5.11
CA GLU A 13 6.75 -10.27 6.38
C GLU A 13 6.10 -8.88 6.23
N LYS A 14 6.55 -8.09 5.26
CA LYS A 14 6.08 -6.72 4.99
C LYS A 14 5.87 -6.52 3.50
N ILE A 15 4.77 -5.91 3.13
CA ILE A 15 4.40 -5.57 1.74
C ILE A 15 4.17 -4.07 1.67
N LEU A 16 4.78 -3.39 0.71
CA LEU A 16 4.50 -2.00 0.38
C LEU A 16 3.80 -1.95 -0.99
N LEU A 17 2.54 -1.55 -0.99
CA LEU A 17 1.77 -1.26 -2.19
C LEU A 17 1.95 0.22 -2.54
N ALA A 18 2.74 0.50 -3.57
CA ALA A 18 2.75 1.80 -4.20
C ALA A 18 1.52 1.93 -5.10
N THR A 19 0.70 2.95 -4.89
CA THR A 19 -0.53 3.20 -5.65
C THR A 19 -0.72 4.71 -5.88
N ASP A 20 -1.33 5.05 -7.00
CA ASP A 20 -1.81 6.40 -7.35
C ASP A 20 -3.32 6.56 -7.07
N GLY A 21 -3.97 5.54 -6.50
CA GLY A 21 -5.39 5.56 -6.13
C GLY A 21 -6.38 5.47 -7.30
N PHE A 22 -5.90 5.36 -8.55
CA PHE A 22 -6.78 5.21 -9.70
C PHE A 22 -7.32 3.77 -9.82
N GLU A 23 -8.53 3.65 -10.37
CA GLU A 23 -9.25 2.37 -10.56
C GLU A 23 -8.47 1.34 -11.39
N PHE A 24 -7.60 1.80 -12.30
CA PHE A 24 -6.73 0.94 -13.09
C PHE A 24 -5.77 0.08 -12.25
N ASN A 25 -5.57 0.44 -10.98
CA ASN A 25 -4.70 -0.26 -10.04
C ASN A 25 -5.44 -1.22 -9.09
N GLU A 26 -6.75 -1.41 -9.25
CA GLU A 26 -7.55 -2.31 -8.39
C GLU A 26 -7.00 -3.74 -8.32
N GLY A 27 -6.45 -4.26 -9.42
CA GLY A 27 -5.82 -5.58 -9.45
C GLY A 27 -4.62 -5.67 -8.50
N ALA A 28 -3.77 -4.65 -8.46
CA ALA A 28 -2.62 -4.59 -7.57
C ALA A 28 -3.05 -4.48 -6.10
N VAL A 29 -4.08 -3.66 -5.82
CA VAL A 29 -4.68 -3.54 -4.49
C VAL A 29 -5.21 -4.89 -4.00
N ARG A 30 -6.01 -5.57 -4.83
CA ARG A 30 -6.60 -6.87 -4.52
C ARG A 30 -5.53 -7.91 -4.21
N GLU A 31 -4.50 -8.01 -5.06
CA GLU A 31 -3.46 -9.02 -4.85
C GLU A 31 -2.57 -8.70 -3.64
N ALA A 32 -2.25 -7.43 -3.36
CA ALA A 32 -1.51 -7.07 -2.16
C ALA A 32 -2.24 -7.48 -0.88
N ILE A 33 -3.57 -7.29 -0.82
CA ILE A 33 -4.42 -7.75 0.28
C ILE A 33 -4.42 -9.28 0.37
N ASN A 34 -4.58 -9.98 -0.76
CA ASN A 34 -4.55 -11.44 -0.81
C ASN A 34 -3.22 -12.00 -0.30
N PHE A 35 -2.08 -11.44 -0.72
CA PHE A 35 -0.76 -11.85 -0.26
C PHE A 35 -0.59 -11.58 1.24
N ALA A 36 -0.98 -10.41 1.72
CA ALA A 36 -0.89 -10.08 3.14
C ALA A 36 -1.67 -11.07 4.01
N GLY A 37 -2.90 -11.41 3.60
CA GLY A 37 -3.72 -12.40 4.29
C GLY A 37 -3.13 -13.82 4.25
N LYS A 38 -2.67 -14.27 3.07
CA LYS A 38 -2.08 -15.62 2.91
C LYS A 38 -0.77 -15.79 3.67
N CYS A 39 0.05 -14.75 3.71
CA CYS A 39 1.40 -14.79 4.27
C CYS A 39 1.48 -14.26 5.71
N GLY A 40 0.39 -13.73 6.26
CA GLY A 40 0.41 -13.05 7.55
C GLY A 40 1.30 -11.79 7.55
N SER A 41 1.47 -11.19 6.37
CA SER A 41 2.33 -10.01 6.19
C SER A 41 1.62 -8.74 6.68
N ARG A 42 2.41 -7.75 7.10
CA ARG A 42 1.91 -6.39 7.28
C ARG A 42 1.89 -5.67 5.93
N LEU A 43 0.71 -5.21 5.51
CA LEU A 43 0.53 -4.41 4.30
C LEU A 43 0.59 -2.92 4.63
N TYR A 44 1.37 -2.18 3.84
CA TYR A 44 1.43 -0.72 3.83
C TYR A 44 0.98 -0.24 2.45
N ALA A 45 0.05 0.70 2.38
CA ALA A 45 -0.28 1.40 1.15
C ALA A 45 0.42 2.77 1.16
N MET A 46 1.01 3.16 0.04
CA MET A 46 1.74 4.41 -0.10
C MET A 46 1.41 5.05 -1.45
N MET A 47 1.14 6.34 -1.40
CA MET A 47 1.00 7.21 -2.56
C MET A 47 2.01 8.34 -2.42
N VAL A 48 2.64 8.72 -3.53
CA VAL A 48 3.47 9.92 -3.60
C VAL A 48 2.60 11.03 -4.14
N VAL A 49 2.50 12.13 -3.39
CA VAL A 49 1.78 13.33 -3.81
C VAL A 49 2.84 14.37 -4.14
N GLU A 50 2.79 14.92 -5.36
CA GLU A 50 3.61 16.06 -5.73
C GLU A 50 3.02 17.31 -5.07
N THR A 51 3.84 18.01 -4.29
CA THR A 51 3.46 19.26 -3.64
C THR A 51 4.12 20.43 -4.36
N ASN A 52 3.43 21.57 -4.38
CA ASN A 52 3.96 22.82 -4.92
C ASN A 52 4.70 23.55 -3.78
N PRO A 53 6.03 23.77 -3.88
CA PRO A 53 6.83 24.38 -2.82
C PRO A 53 6.36 25.80 -2.44
N GLU A 54 5.90 26.59 -3.41
CA GLU A 54 5.31 27.90 -3.14
C GLU A 54 4.03 27.78 -2.31
N TYR A 55 3.19 26.78 -2.61
CA TYR A 55 1.96 26.50 -1.87
C TYR A 55 2.22 26.03 -0.44
N GLU A 56 3.22 25.16 -0.25
CA GLU A 56 3.69 24.75 1.08
C GLU A 56 4.19 25.94 1.91
N SER A 57 4.88 26.88 1.27
CA SER A 57 5.42 28.07 1.94
C SER A 57 4.33 29.10 2.31
N MET A 58 3.30 29.24 1.47
CA MET A 58 2.29 30.29 1.60
C MET A 58 1.05 29.84 2.38
N ALA A 59 0.70 28.56 2.32
CA ALA A 59 -0.49 28.01 2.94
C ALA A 59 -0.23 26.57 3.46
N PRO A 60 0.70 26.39 4.41
CA PRO A 60 1.07 25.07 4.93
C PRO A 60 -0.12 24.29 5.52
N GLN A 61 -1.15 24.99 6.02
CA GLN A 61 -2.37 24.37 6.55
C GLN A 61 -3.26 23.67 5.51
N LEU A 62 -2.96 23.79 4.21
CA LEU A 62 -3.75 23.20 3.13
C LEU A 62 -3.08 21.95 2.51
N VAL A 63 -1.92 21.54 3.01
CA VAL A 63 -1.08 20.48 2.40
C VAL A 63 -1.25 19.12 3.10
N GLU A 64 -1.82 19.07 4.31
CA GLU A 64 -2.05 17.83 5.08
C GLU A 64 -3.52 17.38 5.12
#